data_AF-A0A937QLA0-F1
#
_entry.id   AF-A0A937QLA0-F1
#
_cell.length_a   1.000
_cell.length_b   1.000
_cell.length_c   1.000
_cell.angle_alpha   90.00
_cell.angle_beta   90.00
_cell.angle_gamma   90.00
#
_symmetry.space_group_name_H-M   'P 1'
#
loop_
_entity.id
_entity.type
_entity.pdbx_description
1 polymer ?
#
loop_
_entity_poly.entity_id
_entity_poly.type
_entity_poly.pdbx_seq_one_letter_code
_entity_poly.pdbx_strand_id
1 'polypeptide(L)'
;MARKGWLTWWLSLGIFVVLSAPAFTETTEGKKRSNPLDPFQWAVVDSLRYPKRTTPQELLEAAIRAASVEALDPTTKFLEQFDEALAKEPDKEAALAHLGESFQTAELSRLERFLKQTAQPEQADAVAFLIDGMLNAAQKRRTDTSRLKQAAVDLGSDNVFARQQAATTLMEGGTYALPMLVGILMETVSADDETPLSKTDFRTRKLAETIIE
;
A
#
# COMPACT_ATOMS: atom_id res chain seq x y z
N MET A 1 32.22 -15.04 12.12
CA MET A 1 31.22 -14.35 12.96
C MET A 1 29.86 -14.54 12.32
N ALA A 2 28.99 -15.31 12.98
CA ALA A 2 27.71 -15.76 12.44
C ALA A 2 26.69 -14.61 12.40
N ARG A 3 26.12 -14.34 11.22
CA ARG A 3 24.96 -13.44 11.04
C ARG A 3 23.68 -14.15 11.50
N LYS A 4 23.49 -14.22 12.81
CA LYS A 4 22.19 -14.52 13.43
C LYS A 4 21.49 -13.18 13.67
N GLY A 5 20.50 -12.84 12.84
CA GLY A 5 19.74 -11.60 13.07
C GLY A 5 18.70 -11.24 12.02
N TRP A 6 18.06 -12.22 11.37
CA TRP A 6 16.99 -11.95 10.40
C TRP A 6 15.66 -12.61 10.78
N LEU A 7 15.68 -13.85 11.30
CA LEU A 7 14.45 -14.59 11.59
C LEU A 7 13.80 -14.31 12.96
N THR A 8 14.53 -13.73 13.92
CA THR A 8 14.05 -13.63 15.31
C THR A 8 13.22 -12.38 15.61
N TRP A 9 13.17 -11.39 14.72
CA TRP A 9 12.49 -10.13 15.05
C TRP A 9 10.99 -10.15 14.72
N TRP A 10 10.59 -10.88 13.68
CA TRP A 10 9.18 -11.02 13.27
C TRP A 10 8.36 -12.00 14.14
N LEU A 11 9.02 -12.88 14.90
CA LEU A 11 8.39 -13.83 15.84
C LEU A 11 7.95 -13.22 17.18
N SER A 12 8.11 -11.90 17.36
CA SER A 12 7.73 -11.20 18.59
C SER A 12 6.21 -11.01 18.75
N LEU A 13 5.40 -11.29 17.73
CA LEU A 13 3.95 -11.44 17.86
C LEU A 13 3.59 -12.92 18.08
N GLY A 14 3.61 -13.29 19.36
CA GLY A 14 3.08 -14.51 20.00
C GLY A 14 2.70 -15.72 19.14
N ILE A 15 3.48 -16.81 19.29
CA ILE A 15 3.03 -18.15 19.68
C ILE A 15 4.30 -18.97 20.02
N PHE A 16 4.34 -19.54 21.23
CA PHE A 16 5.34 -20.53 21.64
C PHE A 16 5.09 -21.84 20.87
N VAL A 17 5.87 -22.11 19.82
CA VAL A 17 6.00 -23.47 19.30
C VAL A 17 7.36 -24.01 19.73
N VAL A 18 7.33 -24.85 20.76
CA VAL A 18 8.45 -25.73 21.09
C VAL A 18 8.54 -26.77 19.98
N LEU A 19 9.57 -26.69 19.13
CA LEU A 19 9.90 -27.76 18.19
C LEU A 19 11.30 -28.30 18.50
N SER A 20 11.31 -29.52 19.03
CA SER A 20 12.48 -30.39 19.15
C SER A 20 13.16 -30.60 17.79
N ALA A 21 14.48 -30.56 17.78
CA ALA A 21 15.29 -30.86 16.61
C ALA A 21 15.20 -32.35 16.22
N PRO A 22 15.28 -32.65 14.91
CA PRO A 22 16.04 -33.80 14.47
C PRO A 22 17.27 -33.34 13.67
N ALA A 23 18.41 -33.88 14.06
CA ALA A 23 19.59 -33.98 13.21
C ALA A 23 19.25 -34.84 11.99
N PHE A 24 19.65 -34.47 10.77
CA PHE A 24 20.02 -35.43 9.72
C PHE A 24 20.72 -34.74 8.52
N THR A 25 21.94 -35.24 8.27
CA THR A 25 22.65 -35.44 7.00
C THR A 25 23.03 -34.29 6.06
N GLU A 26 24.36 -34.17 5.89
CA GLU A 26 25.05 -33.66 4.71
C GLU A 26 24.38 -34.14 3.42
N THR A 27 23.94 -33.22 2.57
CA THR A 27 23.68 -33.50 1.16
C THR A 27 24.20 -32.32 0.35
N THR A 28 25.27 -32.61 -0.39
CA THR A 28 25.94 -31.85 -1.45
C THR A 28 25.28 -30.53 -1.89
N GLU A 29 25.98 -29.44 -1.59
CA GLU A 29 25.79 -28.06 -2.04
C GLU A 29 25.78 -27.98 -3.59
N GLY A 30 24.59 -28.13 -4.17
CA GLY A 30 24.31 -27.68 -5.53
C GLY A 30 24.24 -26.16 -5.55
N LYS A 31 25.40 -25.48 -5.57
CA LYS A 31 25.49 -24.02 -5.68
C LYS A 31 24.92 -23.59 -7.05
N LYS A 32 23.61 -23.30 -7.12
CA LYS A 32 22.96 -22.60 -8.23
C LYS A 32 23.72 -21.27 -8.41
N ARG A 33 24.65 -21.22 -9.36
CA ARG A 33 25.28 -19.96 -9.77
C ARG A 33 24.17 -19.07 -10.31
N SER A 34 24.05 -17.86 -9.79
CA SER A 34 23.14 -16.86 -10.34
C SER A 34 23.45 -16.71 -11.82
N ASN A 35 22.42 -16.84 -12.67
CA ASN A 35 22.58 -16.70 -14.10
C ASN A 35 23.00 -15.24 -14.37
N PRO A 36 24.13 -14.97 -15.05
CA PRO A 36 24.55 -13.61 -15.31
C PRO A 36 23.47 -12.87 -16.11
N LEU A 37 23.16 -11.64 -15.67
CA LEU A 37 22.16 -10.79 -16.31
C LEU A 37 22.54 -10.50 -17.76
N ASP A 38 21.56 -10.53 -18.66
CA ASP A 38 21.75 -10.10 -20.04
C ASP A 38 21.92 -8.56 -20.13
N PRO A 39 22.42 -8.02 -21.26
CA PRO A 39 22.67 -6.58 -21.40
C PRO A 39 21.44 -5.69 -21.18
N PHE A 40 20.23 -6.14 -21.53
CA PHE A 40 18.99 -5.38 -21.34
C PHE A 40 18.57 -5.39 -19.87
N GLN A 41 18.64 -6.55 -19.21
CA GLN A 41 18.43 -6.66 -17.77
C GLN A 41 19.41 -5.77 -17.00
N TRP A 42 20.68 -5.76 -17.42
CA TRP A 42 21.72 -4.93 -16.81
C TRP A 42 21.43 -3.44 -16.97
N ALA A 43 21.02 -2.99 -18.16
CA ALA A 43 20.69 -1.59 -18.42
C ALA A 43 19.52 -1.12 -17.54
N VAL A 44 18.48 -1.94 -17.38
CA VAL A 44 17.36 -1.64 -16.48
C VAL A 44 17.85 -1.56 -15.04
N VAL A 45 18.54 -2.59 -14.56
CA VAL A 45 19.04 -2.63 -13.17
C VAL A 45 19.97 -1.45 -12.86
N ASP A 46 20.82 -1.06 -13.80
CA ASP A 46 21.74 0.07 -13.62
C ASP A 46 20.99 1.41 -13.53
N SER A 47 19.95 1.59 -14.36
CA SER A 47 19.07 2.76 -14.26
C SER A 47 18.32 2.84 -12.91
N LEU A 48 18.10 1.69 -12.25
CA LEU A 48 17.50 1.63 -10.91
C LEU A 48 18.49 1.96 -9.79
N ARG A 49 19.77 2.16 -10.09
CA ARG A 49 20.76 2.56 -9.07
C ARG A 49 20.93 4.08 -8.96
N TYR A 50 20.52 4.82 -9.98
CA TYR A 50 20.73 6.26 -10.07
C TYR A 50 19.44 6.99 -10.50
N PRO A 51 18.98 8.01 -9.74
CA PRO A 51 19.52 8.46 -8.44
C PRO A 51 19.35 7.39 -7.35
N LYS A 52 20.11 7.55 -6.26
CA LYS A 52 20.02 6.64 -5.12
C LYS A 52 18.63 6.75 -4.49
N ARG A 53 17.96 5.61 -4.36
CA ARG A 53 16.65 5.47 -3.74
C ARG A 53 16.82 5.33 -2.24
N THR A 54 15.97 5.99 -1.47
CA THR A 54 16.10 6.06 0.00
C THR A 54 14.81 5.85 0.74
N THR A 55 13.66 6.05 0.09
CA THR A 55 12.35 5.85 0.71
C THR A 55 11.86 4.42 0.52
N PRO A 56 11.01 3.90 1.43
CA PRO A 56 10.40 2.58 1.24
C PRO A 56 9.67 2.46 -0.10
N GLN A 57 8.95 3.51 -0.53
CA GLN A 57 8.21 3.49 -1.79
C GLN A 57 9.14 3.32 -3.00
N GLU A 58 10.19 4.13 -3.11
CA GLU A 58 11.15 4.05 -4.22
C GLU A 58 11.85 2.68 -4.28
N LEU A 59 12.15 2.11 -3.11
CA LEU A 59 12.87 0.84 -2.99
C LEU A 59 11.98 -0.36 -3.36
N LEU A 60 10.72 -0.36 -2.92
CA LEU A 60 9.76 -1.38 -3.35
C LEU A 60 9.48 -1.28 -4.86
N GLU A 61 9.35 -0.07 -5.39
CA GLU A 61 9.20 0.14 -6.84
C GLU A 61 10.42 -0.40 -7.60
N ALA A 62 11.64 -0.15 -7.11
CA ALA A 62 12.85 -0.69 -7.72
C ALA A 62 12.91 -2.22 -7.66
N ALA A 63 12.46 -2.83 -6.56
CA ALA A 63 12.35 -4.28 -6.46
C ALA A 63 11.37 -4.85 -7.49
N ILE A 64 10.18 -4.25 -7.65
CA ILE A 64 9.19 -4.66 -8.65
C ILE A 64 9.75 -4.53 -10.07
N ARG A 65 10.44 -3.43 -10.37
CA ARG A 65 11.04 -3.20 -11.70
C ARG A 65 12.20 -4.17 -11.98
N ALA A 66 13.04 -4.47 -10.99
CA ALA A 66 14.10 -5.47 -11.12
C ALA A 66 13.52 -6.89 -11.32
N ALA A 67 12.47 -7.25 -10.60
CA ALA A 67 11.78 -8.52 -10.75
C ALA A 67 11.13 -8.66 -12.13
N SER A 68 10.64 -7.56 -12.70
CA SER A 68 10.03 -7.54 -14.04
C SER A 68 11.00 -7.87 -15.17
N VAL A 69 12.31 -7.74 -14.92
CA VAL A 69 13.37 -8.16 -15.84
C VAL A 69 14.08 -9.42 -15.34
N GLU A 70 13.42 -10.19 -14.46
CA GLU A 70 13.91 -11.47 -13.93
C GLU A 70 15.26 -11.37 -13.18
N ALA A 71 15.60 -10.17 -12.69
CA ALA A 71 16.87 -9.94 -12.01
C ALA A 71 16.73 -10.21 -10.49
N LEU A 72 16.89 -11.47 -10.10
CA LEU A 72 16.72 -11.90 -8.69
C LEU A 72 17.67 -11.18 -7.74
N ASP A 73 18.99 -11.24 -7.97
CA ASP A 73 19.96 -10.64 -7.04
C ASP A 73 19.72 -9.12 -6.83
N PRO A 74 19.46 -8.31 -7.88
CA PRO A 74 19.05 -6.92 -7.70
C PRO A 74 17.72 -6.74 -6.97
N THR A 75 16.72 -7.59 -7.26
CA THR A 75 15.41 -7.55 -6.58
C THR A 75 15.59 -7.73 -5.07
N THR A 76 16.29 -8.77 -4.65
CA THR A 76 16.56 -9.05 -3.24
C THR A 76 17.32 -7.90 -2.59
N LYS A 77 18.31 -7.32 -3.28
CA LYS A 77 19.05 -6.16 -2.76
C LYS A 77 18.17 -4.93 -2.52
N PHE A 78 17.21 -4.64 -3.40
CA PHE A 78 16.27 -3.54 -3.18
C PHE A 78 15.30 -3.84 -2.05
N LEU A 79 14.89 -5.10 -1.88
CA LEU A 79 14.06 -5.52 -0.74
C LEU A 79 14.81 -5.44 0.61
N GLU A 80 16.10 -5.75 0.64
CA GLU A 80 16.95 -5.53 1.83
C GLU A 80 17.01 -4.04 2.19
N GLN A 81 17.25 -3.17 1.19
CA GLN A 81 17.26 -1.73 1.40
C GLN A 81 15.89 -1.20 1.83
N PHE A 82 14.82 -1.75 1.26
CA PHE A 82 13.44 -1.44 1.64
C PHE A 82 13.21 -1.73 3.13
N ASP A 83 13.63 -2.90 3.61
CA ASP A 83 13.48 -3.27 5.03
C ASP A 83 14.24 -2.30 5.94
N GLU A 84 15.47 -1.93 5.56
CA GLU A 84 16.25 -0.91 6.29
C GLU A 84 15.58 0.46 6.30
N ALA A 85 14.91 0.85 5.21
CA ALA A 85 14.18 2.12 5.12
C ALA A 85 12.91 2.08 5.96
N LEU A 86 12.12 1.01 5.86
CA LEU A 86 10.89 0.82 6.62
C LEU A 86 11.15 0.73 8.13
N ALA A 87 12.28 0.13 8.53
CA ALA A 87 12.69 0.08 9.94
C ALA A 87 12.85 1.46 10.57
N LYS A 88 13.29 2.46 9.76
CA LYS A 88 13.50 3.85 10.16
C LYS A 88 12.23 4.70 10.15
N GLU A 89 11.14 4.20 9.57
CA GLU A 89 9.87 4.91 9.59
C GLU A 89 9.36 5.02 11.04
N PRO A 90 8.98 6.23 11.49
CA PRO A 90 8.49 6.46 12.85
C PRO A 90 7.13 5.80 13.06
N ASP A 91 6.29 5.79 12.03
CA ASP A 91 5.00 5.13 12.00
C ASP A 91 4.95 4.09 10.88
N LYS A 92 5.26 2.84 11.23
CA LYS A 92 5.30 1.72 10.28
C LYS A 92 3.92 1.37 9.76
N GLU A 93 2.88 1.51 10.56
CA GLU A 93 1.52 1.19 10.14
C GLU A 93 1.03 2.19 9.10
N ALA A 94 1.27 3.49 9.33
CA ALA A 94 0.96 4.52 8.36
C ALA A 94 1.79 4.37 7.07
N ALA A 95 3.07 4.03 7.17
CA ALA A 95 3.93 3.76 6.02
C ALA A 95 3.42 2.56 5.20
N LEU A 96 3.09 1.45 5.84
CA LEU A 96 2.52 0.27 5.17
C LEU A 96 1.17 0.57 4.51
N ALA A 97 0.31 1.36 5.16
CA ALA A 97 -0.95 1.78 4.58
C ALA A 97 -0.73 2.62 3.31
N HIS A 98 0.20 3.57 3.36
CA HIS A 98 0.53 4.40 2.20
C HIS A 98 1.09 3.58 1.03
N LEU A 99 1.95 2.60 1.32
CA LEU A 99 2.46 1.68 0.30
C LEU A 99 1.32 0.82 -0.29
N GLY A 100 0.44 0.27 0.55
CA GLY A 100 -0.72 -0.51 0.09
C GLY A 100 -1.71 0.29 -0.75
N GLU A 101 -1.76 1.62 -0.59
CA GLU A 101 -2.54 2.53 -1.42
C GLU A 101 -1.82 2.89 -2.73
N SER A 102 -0.50 2.94 -2.73
CA SER A 102 0.32 3.42 -3.84
C SER A 102 0.58 2.38 -4.93
N PHE A 103 0.59 1.09 -4.57
CA PHE A 103 0.91 0.01 -5.51
C PHE A 103 -0.33 -0.75 -5.97
N GLN A 104 -0.32 -1.15 -7.25
CA GLN A 104 -1.40 -1.97 -7.80
C GLN A 104 -1.25 -3.42 -7.34
N THR A 105 -2.37 -4.07 -6.97
CA THR A 105 -2.37 -5.49 -6.55
C THR A 105 -1.71 -6.40 -7.59
N ALA A 106 -1.90 -6.12 -8.89
CA ALA A 106 -1.31 -6.91 -9.97
C ALA A 106 0.23 -6.82 -10.06
N GLU A 107 0.84 -5.72 -9.61
CA GLU A 107 2.30 -5.58 -9.56
C GLU A 107 2.87 -6.36 -8.38
N LEU A 108 2.24 -6.24 -7.22
CA LEU A 108 2.60 -6.99 -6.01
C LEU A 108 2.48 -8.50 -6.22
N SER A 109 1.39 -8.97 -6.82
CA SER A 109 1.23 -10.40 -7.13
C SER A 109 2.25 -10.93 -8.16
N ARG A 110 2.73 -10.07 -9.07
CA ARG A 110 3.79 -10.44 -10.02
C ARG A 110 5.13 -10.59 -9.30
N LEU A 111 5.47 -9.65 -8.42
CA LEU A 111 6.66 -9.74 -7.57
C LEU A 111 6.64 -11.01 -6.71
N GLU A 112 5.52 -11.27 -6.03
CA GLU A 112 5.34 -12.47 -5.20
C GLU A 112 5.53 -13.76 -6.01
N ARG A 113 4.91 -13.84 -7.19
CA ARG A 113 5.05 -15.01 -8.08
C ARG A 113 6.50 -15.21 -8.53
N PHE A 114 7.18 -14.14 -8.90
CA PHE A 114 8.58 -14.19 -9.31
C PHE A 114 9.46 -14.75 -8.18
N LEU A 115 9.29 -14.24 -6.96
CA LEU A 115 10.06 -14.70 -5.80
C LEU A 115 9.73 -16.14 -5.41
N LYS A 116 8.46 -16.56 -5.46
CA LYS A 116 8.07 -17.97 -5.23
C LYS A 116 8.76 -18.94 -6.20
N GLN A 117 9.08 -18.50 -7.41
CA GLN A 117 9.71 -19.34 -8.43
C GLN A 117 11.25 -19.34 -8.34
N THR A 118 11.85 -18.25 -7.87
CA THR A 118 13.28 -17.99 -8.07
C THR A 118 14.06 -17.83 -6.76
N ALA A 119 13.43 -17.36 -5.69
CA ALA A 119 14.04 -17.11 -4.40
C ALA A 119 13.95 -18.32 -3.46
N GLN A 120 14.56 -18.20 -2.28
CA GLN A 120 14.35 -19.16 -1.19
C GLN A 120 12.91 -19.06 -0.66
N PRO A 121 12.28 -20.17 -0.22
CA PRO A 121 10.91 -20.18 0.28
C PRO A 121 10.67 -19.13 1.37
N GLU A 122 11.62 -18.98 2.30
CA GLU A 122 11.52 -18.02 3.42
C GLU A 122 11.46 -16.56 2.94
N GLN A 123 12.15 -16.24 1.83
CA GLN A 123 12.13 -14.90 1.24
C GLN A 123 10.79 -14.63 0.54
N ALA A 124 10.28 -15.63 -0.19
CA ALA A 124 9.00 -15.52 -0.86
C ALA A 124 7.85 -15.35 0.16
N ASP A 125 7.88 -16.12 1.25
CA ASP A 125 6.89 -16.03 2.33
C ASP A 125 6.96 -14.68 3.07
N ALA A 126 8.16 -14.16 3.32
CA ALA A 126 8.33 -12.84 3.94
C ALA A 126 7.73 -11.71 3.07
N VAL A 127 7.91 -11.78 1.74
CA VAL A 127 7.32 -10.79 0.84
C VAL A 127 5.80 -10.95 0.72
N ALA A 128 5.29 -12.18 0.70
CA ALA A 128 3.85 -12.42 0.75
C ALA A 128 3.23 -11.80 2.02
N PHE A 129 3.85 -12.04 3.17
CA PHE A 129 3.42 -11.45 4.44
C PHE A 129 3.47 -9.92 4.43
N LEU A 130 4.51 -9.32 3.85
CA LEU A 130 4.63 -7.88 3.67
C LEU A 130 3.49 -7.32 2.80
N ILE A 131 3.19 -7.97 1.68
CA ILE A 131 2.10 -7.57 0.77
C ILE A 131 0.76 -7.59 1.50
N ASP A 132 0.45 -8.66 2.22
CA ASP A 132 -0.75 -8.76 3.03
C ASP A 132 -0.80 -7.66 4.10
N GLY A 133 0.33 -7.39 4.76
CA GLY A 133 0.46 -6.31 5.74
C GLY A 133 0.14 -4.93 5.14
N MET A 134 0.68 -4.61 3.97
CA MET A 134 0.40 -3.35 3.27
C MET A 134 -1.08 -3.20 2.90
N LEU A 135 -1.67 -4.24 2.30
CA LEU A 135 -3.08 -4.22 1.87
C LEU A 135 -4.03 -4.12 3.08
N ASN A 136 -3.72 -4.84 4.16
CA ASN A 136 -4.51 -4.78 5.40
C ASN A 136 -4.39 -3.41 6.08
N ALA A 137 -3.19 -2.84 6.16
CA ALA A 137 -2.98 -1.50 6.72
C ALA A 137 -3.73 -0.43 5.92
N ALA A 138 -3.65 -0.50 4.58
CA ALA A 138 -4.40 0.38 3.68
C ALA A 138 -5.90 0.24 3.91
N GLN A 139 -6.41 -0.99 3.95
CA GLN A 139 -7.84 -1.23 4.17
C GLN A 139 -8.30 -0.72 5.54
N LYS A 140 -7.55 -1.03 6.61
CA LYS A 140 -7.84 -0.55 7.96
C LYS A 140 -7.90 0.98 8.00
N ARG A 141 -6.94 1.65 7.34
CA ARG A 141 -6.94 3.10 7.17
C ARG A 141 -8.20 3.54 6.41
N ARG A 142 -8.55 2.97 5.26
CA ARG A 142 -9.76 3.36 4.51
C ARG A 142 -11.06 3.24 5.32
N THR A 143 -11.15 2.24 6.19
CA THR A 143 -12.37 1.95 6.96
C THR A 143 -12.41 2.57 8.36
N ASP A 144 -11.37 3.30 8.77
CA ASP A 144 -11.30 3.90 10.11
C ASP A 144 -12.37 4.98 10.28
N THR A 145 -13.49 4.57 10.86
CA THR A 145 -14.67 5.42 11.02
C THR A 145 -14.39 6.60 11.95
N SER A 146 -13.53 6.45 12.95
CA SER A 146 -13.17 7.55 13.85
C SER A 146 -12.38 8.60 13.12
N ARG A 147 -11.39 8.20 12.30
CA ARG A 147 -10.63 9.13 11.45
C ARG A 147 -11.53 9.84 10.45
N LEU A 148 -12.44 9.11 9.79
CA LEU A 148 -13.35 9.69 8.80
C LEU A 148 -14.35 10.66 9.43
N LYS A 149 -14.89 10.36 10.63
CA LYS A 149 -15.74 11.30 11.37
C LYS A 149 -14.99 12.56 11.76
N GLN A 150 -13.75 12.44 12.24
CA GLN A 150 -12.95 13.61 12.59
C GLN A 150 -12.66 14.47 11.36
N ALA A 151 -12.29 13.85 10.23
CA ALA A 151 -12.10 14.57 8.97
C ALA A 151 -13.39 15.28 8.51
N ALA A 152 -14.56 14.66 8.68
CA ALA A 152 -15.83 15.30 8.38
C ALA A 152 -16.08 16.56 9.23
N VAL A 153 -15.71 16.54 10.52
CA VAL A 153 -15.75 17.74 11.39
C VAL A 153 -14.73 18.79 10.91
N ASP A 154 -13.51 18.36 10.60
CA ASP A 154 -12.41 19.25 10.21
C ASP A 154 -12.64 19.94 8.84
N LEU A 155 -13.55 19.41 7.99
CA LEU A 155 -14.03 20.13 6.81
C LEU A 155 -14.70 21.47 7.14
N GLY A 156 -15.33 21.58 8.31
CA GLY A 156 -15.92 22.81 8.82
C GLY A 156 -14.94 23.73 9.56
N SER A 157 -13.65 23.36 9.66
CA SER A 157 -12.64 24.15 10.36
C SER A 157 -12.40 25.50 9.66
N ASP A 158 -12.12 26.56 10.40
CA ASP A 158 -11.67 27.84 9.85
C ASP A 158 -10.27 27.76 9.21
N ASN A 159 -9.47 26.74 9.55
CA ASN A 159 -8.12 26.54 9.03
C ASN A 159 -8.13 25.85 7.66
N VAL A 160 -7.65 26.54 6.62
CA VAL A 160 -7.54 26.02 5.25
C VAL A 160 -6.75 24.71 5.17
N PHE A 161 -5.64 24.59 5.92
CA PHE A 161 -4.82 23.38 5.91
C PHE A 161 -5.55 22.19 6.52
N ALA A 162 -6.30 22.43 7.61
CA ALA A 162 -7.12 21.40 8.25
C ALA A 162 -8.23 20.92 7.29
N ARG A 163 -8.92 21.86 6.60
CA ARG A 163 -9.93 21.52 5.60
C ARG A 163 -9.35 20.72 4.42
N GLN A 164 -8.18 21.09 3.93
CA GLN A 164 -7.54 20.38 2.82
C GLN A 164 -7.12 18.96 3.23
N GLN A 165 -6.53 18.80 4.42
CA GLN A 165 -6.18 17.49 4.96
C GLN A 165 -7.41 16.61 5.20
N ALA A 166 -8.49 17.21 5.71
CA ALA A 166 -9.78 16.56 5.88
C ALA A 166 -10.35 16.06 4.55
N ALA A 167 -10.34 16.89 3.50
CA ALA A 167 -10.79 16.51 2.17
C ALA A 167 -9.97 15.32 1.63
N THR A 168 -8.64 15.36 1.73
CA THR A 168 -7.77 14.23 1.34
C THR A 168 -8.11 12.97 2.13
N THR A 169 -8.31 13.08 3.44
CA THR A 169 -8.64 11.94 4.31
C THR A 169 -9.97 11.28 3.93
N LEU A 170 -10.98 12.07 3.58
CA LEU A 170 -12.28 11.56 3.13
C LEU A 170 -12.21 10.96 1.73
N MET A 171 -11.42 11.55 0.83
CA MET A 171 -11.13 10.96 -0.49
C MET A 171 -10.43 9.60 -0.37
N GLU A 172 -9.44 9.48 0.52
CA GLU A 172 -8.79 8.20 0.84
C GLU A 172 -9.79 7.16 1.37
N GLY A 173 -10.74 7.59 2.21
CA GLY A 173 -11.83 6.73 2.70
C GLY A 173 -12.80 6.25 1.61
N GLY A 174 -12.85 6.94 0.47
CA GLY A 174 -13.67 6.57 -0.68
C GLY A 174 -15.14 6.34 -0.31
N THR A 175 -15.68 5.17 -0.66
CA THR A 175 -17.07 4.81 -0.37
C THR A 175 -17.41 4.77 1.12
N TYR A 176 -16.42 4.51 1.98
CA TYR A 176 -16.63 4.46 3.43
C TYR A 176 -16.81 5.85 4.05
N ALA A 177 -16.41 6.91 3.35
CA ALA A 177 -16.64 8.29 3.79
C ALA A 177 -18.03 8.82 3.41
N LEU A 178 -18.75 8.14 2.52
CA LEU A 178 -20.06 8.60 2.02
C LEU A 178 -21.09 8.90 3.11
N PRO A 179 -21.27 8.06 4.15
CA PRO A 179 -22.25 8.35 5.20
C PRO A 179 -21.99 9.68 5.91
N MET A 180 -20.72 10.06 6.08
CA MET A 180 -20.31 11.29 6.74
C MET A 180 -20.54 12.50 5.83
N LEU A 181 -20.22 12.36 4.54
CA LEU A 181 -20.48 13.38 3.53
C LEU A 181 -21.99 13.65 3.35
N VAL A 182 -22.81 12.60 3.36
CA VAL A 182 -24.28 12.72 3.31
C VAL A 182 -24.79 13.47 4.55
N GLY A 183 -24.25 13.17 5.74
CA GLY A 183 -24.60 13.89 6.97
C GLY A 183 -24.36 15.39 6.85
N ILE A 184 -23.18 15.80 6.39
CA ILE A 184 -22.83 17.22 6.16
C ILE A 184 -23.78 17.87 5.15
N LEU A 185 -24.08 17.20 4.05
CA LEU A 185 -24.99 17.73 3.03
C LEU A 185 -26.42 17.93 3.57
N MET A 186 -26.91 17.02 4.41
CA MET A 186 -28.25 17.17 5.00
C MET A 186 -28.30 18.28 6.07
N GLU A 187 -27.24 18.45 6.86
CA GLU A 187 -27.14 19.53 7.86
C GLU A 187 -27.02 20.91 7.20
N THR A 188 -26.27 21.02 6.10
CA THR A 188 -26.12 22.27 5.34
C THR A 188 -27.37 22.66 4.57
N VAL A 189 -28.09 21.70 3.96
CA VAL A 189 -29.37 21.97 3.29
C VAL A 189 -30.43 22.45 4.29
N SER A 190 -30.43 21.94 5.52
CA SER A 190 -31.38 22.38 6.55
C SER A 190 -31.14 23.81 7.05
N ALA A 191 -29.95 24.39 6.79
CA ALA A 191 -29.61 25.75 7.19
C ALA A 191 -29.96 26.82 6.13
N ASP A 192 -30.14 26.43 4.87
CA ASP A 192 -30.46 27.33 3.73
C ASP A 192 -31.93 27.20 3.23
N ASP A 193 -32.73 26.32 3.83
CA ASP A 193 -34.13 26.04 3.42
C ASP A 193 -35.15 27.09 3.93
N GLU A 194 -34.82 28.37 3.77
CA GLU A 194 -35.78 29.50 3.71
C GLU A 194 -35.58 30.29 2.40
N THR A 195 -35.21 29.62 1.30
CA THR A 195 -35.39 30.18 -0.05
C THR A 195 -36.20 29.22 -0.93
N PRO A 196 -37.44 29.60 -1.33
CA PRO A 196 -38.27 28.73 -2.14
C PRO A 196 -37.60 28.49 -3.50
N LEU A 197 -37.41 27.21 -3.83
CA LEU A 197 -36.94 26.70 -5.13
C LEU A 197 -37.44 27.57 -6.29
N SER A 198 -36.49 28.22 -6.97
CA SER A 198 -36.74 29.14 -8.07
C SER A 198 -37.51 28.44 -9.21
N LYS A 199 -38.47 29.17 -9.80
CA LYS A 199 -39.35 28.77 -10.92
C LYS A 199 -38.64 28.15 -12.15
N THR A 200 -37.31 28.21 -12.21
CA THR A 200 -36.47 27.60 -13.24
C THR A 200 -36.49 26.07 -13.20
N ASP A 201 -36.56 25.43 -12.03
CA ASP A 201 -36.52 23.96 -11.93
C ASP A 201 -37.79 23.28 -12.45
N PHE A 202 -38.92 24.01 -12.44
CA PHE A 202 -40.17 23.53 -13.02
C PHE A 202 -40.17 23.53 -14.56
N ARG A 203 -39.31 24.31 -15.22
CA ARG A 203 -39.24 24.31 -16.70
C ARG A 203 -38.62 23.03 -17.25
N THR A 204 -37.63 22.46 -16.56
CA THR A 204 -36.93 21.23 -16.97
C THR A 204 -37.84 20.01 -16.87
N ARG A 205 -38.69 19.93 -15.83
CA ARG A 205 -39.68 18.86 -15.69
C ARG A 205 -40.76 18.91 -16.79
N LYS A 206 -41.25 20.11 -17.11
CA LYS A 206 -42.25 20.31 -18.17
C LYS A 206 -41.71 19.97 -19.56
N LEU A 207 -40.43 20.30 -19.82
CA LEU A 207 -39.75 19.92 -21.07
C LEU A 207 -39.58 18.39 -21.19
N ALA A 208 -39.30 17.68 -20.09
CA ALA A 208 -39.18 16.23 -20.10
C ALA A 208 -40.52 15.52 -20.38
N GLU A 209 -41.63 16.05 -19.87
CA GLU A 209 -42.98 15.53 -20.18
C GLU A 209 -43.39 15.77 -21.64
N THR A 210 -42.89 16.84 -22.28
CA THR A 210 -43.24 17.15 -23.68
C THR A 210 -42.43 16.31 -24.69
N ILE A 211 -41.37 15.62 -24.26
CA ILE A 211 -40.50 14.80 -25.13
C ILE A 211 -40.96 13.32 -25.15
N ILE A 212 -41.87 12.92 -24.27
CA ILE A 212 -42.34 11.53 -24.10
C ILE A 212 -43.70 11.27 -24.79
N GLU A 213 -44.33 12.29 -25.39
CA GLU A 213 -45.44 12.13 -26.37
C GLU A 213 -44.92 12.08 -27.81
#